data_AF-A0A2R6Y3X5-F1
#
_entry.id   AF-A0A2R6Y3X5-F1
#
_cell.length_a   1.000
_cell.length_b   1.000
_cell.length_c   1.000
_cell.angle_alpha   90.00
_cell.angle_beta   90.00
_cell.angle_gamma   90.00
#
_symmetry.space_group_name_H-M   'P 1'
#
loop_
_entity.id
_entity.type
_entity.pdbx_description
1 polymer ?
#
loop_
_entity_poly.entity_id
_entity_poly.type
_entity_poly.pdbx_seq_one_letter_code
_entity_poly.pdbx_strand_id
1 'polypeptide(L)' 'MSITNYAKSPITSVSDIVLLTSAKETPLRSGALTSKIAQLHVLDILYTAVAIQLKERSLASLNRTAHAVLDKLY' A
#
# COMPACT_ATOMS: atom_id res chain seq x y z
N MET A 1 10.90 -6.00 -0.27
CA MET A 1 9.59 -6.15 0.42
C MET A 1 8.51 -6.47 -0.60
N SER A 2 7.59 -7.38 -0.27
CA SER A 2 6.44 -7.75 -1.12
C SER A 2 5.13 -7.75 -0.33
N ILE A 3 4.03 -7.38 -0.99
CA ILE A 3 2.65 -7.55 -0.47
C ILE A 3 1.94 -8.57 -1.37
N THR A 4 1.52 -9.71 -0.81
CA THR A 4 0.91 -10.79 -1.60
C THR A 4 -0.05 -11.63 -0.76
N ASN A 5 -1.06 -12.23 -1.38
CA ASN A 5 -1.87 -13.27 -0.73
C ASN A 5 -1.24 -14.67 -0.87
N TYR A 6 -0.20 -14.82 -1.70
CA TYR A 6 0.39 -16.11 -2.04
C TYR A 6 1.71 -16.33 -1.31
N ALA A 7 1.63 -16.97 -0.14
CA ALA A 7 2.81 -17.24 0.71
C ALA A 7 3.92 -18.04 0.00
N LYS A 8 3.56 -18.90 -0.96
CA LYS A 8 4.51 -19.75 -1.72
C LYS A 8 4.86 -19.18 -3.11
N SER A 9 4.53 -17.93 -3.40
CA SER A 9 4.85 -17.34 -4.71
C SER A 9 6.35 -17.03 -4.84
N PRO A 10 6.94 -17.11 -6.04
CA PRO A 10 8.37 -16.85 -6.23
C PRO A 10 8.85 -15.48 -5.74
N ILE A 11 7.96 -14.48 -5.66
CA ILE A 11 8.32 -13.16 -5.15
C ILE A 11 8.67 -13.17 -3.65
N THR A 12 8.18 -14.17 -2.88
CA THR A 12 8.47 -14.27 -1.44
C THR A 12 9.88 -14.77 -1.17
N SER A 13 10.51 -15.51 -2.09
CA SER A 13 11.89 -15.99 -1.92
C SER A 13 12.95 -14.90 -2.16
N VAL A 14 12.59 -13.82 -2.85
CA VAL A 14 13.49 -12.70 -3.19
C VAL A 14 13.18 -11.44 -2.38
N SER A 15 12.26 -11.50 -1.42
CA SER A 15 11.83 -10.35 -0.63
C SER A 15 12.29 -10.45 0.82
N ASP A 16 12.99 -9.43 1.31
CA ASP A 16 13.45 -9.38 2.71
C ASP A 16 12.30 -9.33 3.72
N ILE A 17 11.18 -8.72 3.32
CA ILE A 17 9.96 -8.57 4.12
C ILE A 17 8.78 -9.01 3.26
N VAL A 18 8.00 -9.96 3.77
CA VAL A 18 6.80 -10.48 3.10
C VAL A 18 5.58 -10.15 3.94
N LEU A 19 4.71 -9.28 3.41
CA LEU A 19 3.43 -8.93 4.02
C LEU A 19 2.32 -9.74 3.34
N LEU A 20 1.72 -10.65 4.11
CA LEU A 20 0.63 -11.48 3.62
C LEU A 20 -0.71 -10.78 3.80
N THR A 21 -1.46 -10.64 2.71
CA THR A 21 -2.85 -10.17 2.76
C THR A 21 -3.79 -11.35 2.92
N SER A 22 -4.94 -11.19 3.59
CA SER A 22 -6.00 -12.19 3.62
C SER A 22 -7.04 -11.87 2.54
N ALA A 23 -6.80 -12.33 1.32
CA ALA A 23 -7.74 -12.18 0.21
C ALA A 23 -7.94 -13.54 -0.46
N LYS A 24 -9.12 -14.14 -0.34
CA LYS A 24 -9.38 -15.44 -1.00
C LYS A 24 -9.42 -15.27 -2.53
N GLU A 25 -8.27 -15.43 -3.18
CA GLU A 25 -8.18 -15.53 -4.63
C GLU A 25 -8.42 -16.96 -5.08
N THR A 26 -9.53 -17.17 -5.80
CA THR A 26 -9.69 -18.36 -6.63
C THR A 26 -9.13 -18.06 -8.03
N PRO A 27 -8.66 -19.07 -8.78
CA PRO A 27 -8.09 -18.86 -10.12
C PRO A 27 -9.03 -18.11 -11.09
N LEU A 28 -10.35 -18.27 -10.92
CA LEU A 28 -11.39 -17.57 -11.70
C LEU A 28 -11.67 -16.13 -11.23
N ARG A 29 -11.10 -15.70 -10.11
CA ARG A 29 -11.23 -14.37 -9.50
C ARG A 29 -9.88 -13.76 -9.13
N SER A 30 -8.78 -14.22 -9.74
CA SER A 30 -7.47 -13.62 -9.50
C SER A 30 -7.48 -12.18 -10.02
N GLY A 31 -7.08 -11.23 -9.17
CA GLY A 31 -7.26 -9.80 -9.42
C GLY A 31 -8.62 -9.21 -9.00
N ALA A 32 -9.45 -9.96 -8.26
CA ALA A 32 -10.71 -9.45 -7.72
C ALA A 32 -10.50 -8.18 -6.89
N LEU A 33 -11.48 -7.29 -6.94
CA LEU A 33 -11.57 -6.06 -6.13
C LEU A 33 -11.17 -6.31 -4.66
N THR A 34 -11.54 -7.45 -4.08
CA THR A 34 -11.18 -7.86 -2.73
C THR A 34 -9.67 -7.90 -2.48
N SER A 35 -8.87 -8.43 -3.41
CA SER A 35 -7.41 -8.47 -3.26
C SER A 35 -6.80 -7.08 -3.32
N LYS A 36 -7.29 -6.24 -4.24
CA LYS A 36 -6.85 -4.84 -4.34
C LYS A 36 -7.19 -4.08 -3.06
N ILE A 37 -8.38 -4.29 -2.49
CA ILE A 37 -8.78 -3.69 -1.21
C ILE A 37 -7.85 -4.15 -0.09
N ALA A 38 -7.57 -5.45 0.01
CA ALA A 38 -6.67 -5.96 1.05
C ALA A 38 -5.25 -5.39 0.92
N GLN A 39 -4.73 -5.27 -0.30
CA GLN A 39 -3.42 -4.66 -0.57
C GLN A 39 -3.41 -3.16 -0.25
N LEU A 40 -4.45 -2.42 -0.64
CA LEU A 40 -4.59 -0.99 -0.32
C LEU A 40 -4.69 -0.75 1.19
N HIS A 41 -5.37 -1.63 1.92
CA HIS A 41 -5.46 -1.53 3.37
C HIS A 41 -4.09 -1.72 4.05
N VAL A 42 -3.28 -2.69 3.60
CA VAL A 42 -1.90 -2.85 4.07
C VAL A 42 -1.07 -1.59 3.78
N LEU A 43 -1.23 -1.01 2.59
CA LEU A 43 -0.54 0.23 2.22
C LEU A 43 -0.95 1.40 3.14
N ASP A 44 -2.23 1.53 3.44
CA ASP A 44 -2.76 2.58 4.31
C ASP A 44 -2.21 2.49 5.74
N ILE A 45 -2.10 1.27 6.28
CA ILE A 45 -1.48 1.01 7.58
C ILE A 45 -0.01 1.43 7.57
N LEU A 46 0.75 1.01 6.55
CA LEU A 46 2.17 1.36 6.41
C LEU A 46 2.37 2.88 6.29
N TYR A 47 1.57 3.52 5.44
CA TYR A 47 1.58 4.97 5.25
C TYR A 47 1.31 5.69 6.57
N THR A 48 0.27 5.29 7.29
CA THR A 48 -0.11 5.90 8.57
C THR A 48 0.97 5.73 9.62
N ALA A 49 1.55 4.54 9.74
CA ALA A 49 2.64 4.29 10.68
C ALA A 49 3.86 5.18 10.40
N VAL A 50 4.26 5.29 9.13
CA VAL A 50 5.37 6.15 8.69
C VAL A 50 5.04 7.63 8.92
N ALA A 51 3.82 8.06 8.61
CA ALA A 51 3.38 9.44 8.83
C ALA A 51 3.45 9.83 10.31
N ILE A 52 2.99 8.95 11.22
CA ILE A 52 3.07 9.14 12.67
C ILE A 52 4.52 9.23 13.14
N GLN A 53 5.41 8.39 12.60
CA GLN A 53 6.83 8.37 12.98
C GLN A 53 7.59 9.61 12.49
N LEU A 54 7.24 10.13 11.31
CA LEU A 54 7.96 11.22 10.66
C LEU A 54 7.37 12.62 10.90
N LYS A 55 6.17 12.72 11.49
CA LYS A 55 5.48 13.96 11.92
C LYS A 55 5.68 15.14 10.96
N GLU A 56 6.54 16.09 11.32
CA GLU A 56 6.83 17.32 10.56
C GLU A 56 7.21 17.06 9.10
N ARG A 57 8.01 16.03 8.82
CA ARG A 57 8.38 15.68 7.44
C ARG A 57 7.17 15.20 6.63
N SER A 58 6.25 14.49 7.28
CA SER A 58 5.00 14.04 6.65
C SER A 58 4.09 15.23 6.35
N LEU A 59 3.95 16.16 7.30
CA LEU A 59 3.16 17.38 7.14
C LEU A 59 3.70 18.26 6.00
N ALA A 60 5.02 18.48 5.96
CA ALA A 60 5.65 19.24 4.89
C ALA A 60 5.44 18.61 3.51
N SER A 61 5.55 17.28 3.42
CA SER A 61 5.30 16.54 2.17
C SER A 61 3.85 16.66 1.71
N LEU A 62 2.90 16.50 2.64
CA LEU A 62 1.47 16.64 2.39
C LEU A 62 1.13 18.05 1.86
N ASN A 63 1.65 19.09 2.53
CA ASN A 63 1.46 20.47 2.09
C ASN A 63 2.02 20.69 0.68
N ARG A 64 3.24 20.20 0.41
CA ARG A 64 3.86 20.33 -0.91
C ARG A 64 3.02 19.68 -2.01
N THR A 65 2.50 18.48 -1.79
CA THR A 65 1.65 17.79 -2.78
C THR A 65 0.30 18.46 -2.96
N ALA A 66 -0.30 19.00 -1.88
CA ALA A 66 -1.55 19.73 -1.96
C ALA A 66 -1.38 21.02 -2.79
N HIS A 67 -0.33 21.81 -2.52
CA HIS A 67 -0.06 23.04 -3.26
C HIS A 67 0.15 22.81 -4.75
N ALA A 68 0.79 21.70 -5.14
CA ALA A 68 1.05 21.38 -6.54
C ALA A 68 -0.22 21.16 -7.39
N VAL A 69 -1.38 20.97 -6.76
CA VAL A 69 -2.67 20.78 -7.46
C VAL A 69 -3.69 21.87 -7.17
N LEU A 70 -3.41 22.81 -6.26
CA LEU A 70 -4.32 23.93 -5.93
C LEU A 70 -4.64 24.79 -7.16
N ASP A 71 -3.64 25.09 -7.99
CA ASP A 71 -3.82 25.90 -9.20
C ASP A 71 -4.62 25.19 -10.31
N LYS A 72 -4.92 23.89 -10.18
CA LYS A 72 -5.76 23.14 -11.12
C LYS A 72 -7.23 23.03 -10.68
N LEU A 73 -7.53 23.48 -9.45
CA LEU A 73 -8.88 23.48 -8.88
C LEU A 73 -9.61 24.82 -9.12
N TYR A 74 -8.90 25.82 -9.65
CA TYR A 74 -9.39 27.12 -10.10
C TYR A 74 -9.00 27.35 -11.56
#